data_AF-A0AAE5HWH1-F1
#
_entry.id   AF-A0AAE5HWH1-F1
#
_cell.length_a   1.000
_cell.length_b   1.000
_cell.length_c   1.000
_cell.angle_alpha   90.00
_cell.angle_beta   90.00
_cell.angle_gamma   90.00
#
_symmetry.space_group_name_H-M   'P 1'
#
loop_
_entity.id
_entity.type
_entity.pdbx_description
1 polymer ?
#
loop_
_entity_poly.entity_id
_entity_poly.type
_entity_poly.pdbx_seq_one_letter_code
_entity_poly.pdbx_strand_id
1 'polypeptide(L)'
;MSNGIDKKALFKLKSEPYLKPISDLGVGFYNLDENTAILRFQLSNSKGPLLIHENNLTAYAYFESSNGSASDVIELEIEDSFNGIVTVTLDKDFLQASTSTKVKGQVYIGVNNVEGNPEYNEVAVFREFTFEVADALINKISSFTKIEQIRMFSQLKMKIEQKVKDIEEAIANGADYVAEMKSVLQEGIETLNAIVNDGKSDIQTYITQAKTDLTKLKDNATKDITTTANNAKSSVQDTASTAVNSINNKANEVTEHVNTKVTEFNQTVEDNGFLTHDKLTEDLATLNWQKYKMTNDDGKSHKLVNAELDNPDFLSNLKTGFYYCPSPTGSPLDKSGFLEVYEYGNNIVKHVFFRPFNLNRIFMKNC
;
A
#
# COMPACT_ATOMS: atom_id res chain seq x y z
N MET A 1 47.62 62.36 -10.22
CA MET A 1 47.91 63.77 -10.58
C MET A 1 49.21 64.15 -9.90
N SER A 2 50.31 64.34 -10.63
CA SER A 2 51.59 64.80 -10.08
C SER A 2 51.51 66.32 -9.94
N ASN A 3 51.26 66.80 -8.73
CA ASN A 3 51.35 68.23 -8.42
C ASN A 3 52.84 68.55 -8.29
N GLY A 4 53.39 69.42 -9.15
CA GLY A 4 54.84 69.65 -9.31
C GLY A 4 55.55 70.36 -8.15
N ILE A 5 55.23 70.06 -6.89
CA ILE A 5 55.84 70.66 -5.69
C ILE A 5 56.23 69.53 -4.71
N ASP A 6 57.12 68.63 -5.15
CA ASP A 6 57.69 67.62 -4.26
C ASP A 6 59.07 68.09 -3.76
N LYS A 7 59.31 68.03 -2.45
CA LYS A 7 60.65 68.21 -1.87
C LYS A 7 61.28 66.83 -1.69
N LYS A 8 62.21 66.49 -2.56
CA LYS A 8 62.84 65.17 -2.63
C LYS A 8 64.30 65.24 -2.20
N ALA A 9 64.66 64.48 -1.17
CA ALA A 9 66.05 64.30 -0.76
C ALA A 9 66.53 62.88 -1.09
N LEU A 10 67.71 62.75 -1.72
CA LEU A 10 68.29 61.45 -2.10
C LEU A 10 69.48 61.09 -1.21
N PHE A 11 69.35 59.99 -0.47
CA PHE A 11 70.40 59.41 0.36
C PHE A 11 70.97 58.16 -0.33
N LYS A 12 72.29 58.14 -0.59
CA LYS A 12 72.96 56.96 -1.15
C LYS A 12 73.53 56.11 -0.02
N LEU A 13 72.86 55.00 0.28
CA LEU A 13 73.20 54.12 1.39
C LEU A 13 73.94 52.88 0.86
N LYS A 14 75.04 52.54 1.54
CA LYS A 14 75.88 51.39 1.18
C LYS A 14 75.90 50.37 2.31
N SER A 15 75.57 49.12 1.99
CA SER A 15 75.73 47.98 2.91
C SER A 15 77.19 47.55 2.91
N GLU A 16 77.94 47.91 3.96
CA GLU A 16 79.34 47.53 4.16
C GLU A 16 79.64 47.31 5.65
N PRO A 17 80.53 46.37 6.04
CA PRO A 17 80.71 45.91 7.43
C PRO A 17 81.41 46.90 8.36
N TYR A 18 81.72 48.11 7.89
CA TYR A 18 82.41 49.15 8.66
C TYR A 18 81.43 50.28 9.01
N LEU A 19 81.28 50.57 10.31
CA LEU A 19 80.60 51.79 10.77
C LEU A 19 81.41 53.01 10.34
N LYS A 20 80.82 53.87 9.50
CA LYS A 20 81.35 55.20 9.17
C LYS A 20 80.53 56.27 9.90
N PRO A 21 81.08 57.49 10.08
CA PRO A 21 80.37 58.59 10.75
C PRO A 21 79.00 58.87 10.11
N ILE A 22 78.03 59.29 10.92
CA ILE A 22 76.68 59.70 10.47
C ILE A 22 76.81 60.70 9.33
N SER A 23 76.13 60.42 8.21
CA SER A 23 76.15 61.31 7.04
C SER A 23 75.17 62.46 7.26
N ASP A 24 75.68 63.66 7.51
CA ASP A 24 74.89 64.90 7.49
C ASP A 24 74.92 65.48 6.07
N LEU A 25 73.83 65.28 5.32
CA LEU A 25 73.70 65.78 3.95
C LEU A 25 73.05 67.18 3.87
N GLY A 26 72.79 67.83 5.01
CA GLY A 26 72.15 69.16 5.04
C GLY A 26 70.71 69.17 4.53
N VAL A 27 70.01 68.03 4.64
CA VAL A 27 68.61 67.88 4.22
C VAL A 27 67.70 68.38 5.34
N GLY A 28 66.68 69.17 4.99
CA GLY A 28 65.65 69.55 5.94
C GLY A 28 64.28 69.81 5.32
N PHE A 29 63.24 69.62 6.13
CA PHE A 29 61.83 69.82 5.80
C PHE A 29 61.19 70.83 6.75
N TYR A 30 60.00 71.32 6.42
CA TYR A 30 59.22 72.16 7.32
C TYR A 30 58.06 71.38 7.96
N ASN A 31 57.68 71.73 9.19
CA ASN A 31 56.58 71.10 9.93
C ASN A 31 55.18 71.21 9.28
N LEU A 32 55.03 72.01 8.22
CA LEU A 32 53.80 72.15 7.45
C LEU A 32 53.86 71.52 6.05
N ASP A 33 54.94 70.80 5.72
CA ASP A 33 55.07 70.09 4.45
C ASP A 33 54.13 68.87 4.45
N GLU A 34 52.87 69.06 4.02
CA GLU A 34 51.86 67.99 3.95
C GLU A 34 51.97 67.23 2.62
N ASN A 35 52.23 65.93 2.69
CA ASN A 35 52.35 65.02 1.53
C ASN A 35 53.40 65.42 0.48
N THR A 36 54.36 66.27 0.84
CA THR A 36 55.38 66.83 -0.08
C THR A 36 56.82 66.62 0.39
N ALA A 37 57.02 66.20 1.65
CA ALA A 37 58.32 65.86 2.22
C ALA A 37 58.67 64.40 1.92
N ILE A 38 59.46 64.18 0.86
CA ILE A 38 59.77 62.85 0.34
C ILE A 38 61.25 62.54 0.53
N LEU A 39 61.52 61.43 1.21
CA LEU A 39 62.86 60.86 1.38
C LEU A 39 63.05 59.71 0.41
N ARG A 40 64.11 59.79 -0.40
CA ARG A 40 64.52 58.75 -1.35
C ARG A 40 65.84 58.14 -0.90
N PHE A 41 65.93 56.81 -0.96
CA PHE A 41 67.11 56.05 -0.59
C PHE A 41 67.55 55.20 -1.76
N GLN A 42 68.80 55.37 -2.21
CA GLN A 42 69.44 54.46 -3.15
C GLN A 42 70.23 53.41 -2.37
N LEU A 43 69.78 52.16 -2.41
CA LEU A 43 70.37 51.02 -1.75
C LEU A 43 71.45 50.40 -2.64
N SER A 44 72.68 50.28 -2.12
CA SER A 44 73.82 49.76 -2.87
C SER A 44 74.74 48.87 -2.03
N ASN A 45 75.52 48.00 -2.67
CA ASN A 45 76.58 47.21 -2.06
C ASN A 45 77.95 47.52 -2.69
N SER A 46 78.98 46.71 -2.40
CA SER A 46 80.33 46.89 -2.97
C SER A 46 80.42 46.71 -4.49
N LYS A 47 79.44 46.06 -5.13
CA LYS A 47 79.38 45.76 -6.57
C LYS A 47 78.47 46.70 -7.37
N GLY A 48 77.64 47.52 -6.72
CA GLY A 48 76.74 48.47 -7.38
C GLY A 48 75.39 48.64 -6.67
N PRO A 49 74.41 49.31 -7.31
CA PRO A 49 73.03 49.38 -6.82
C PRO A 49 72.42 47.98 -6.65
N LEU A 50 71.58 47.82 -5.64
CA LEU A 50 70.85 46.58 -5.42
C LEU A 50 69.66 46.48 -6.37
N LEU A 51 69.45 45.31 -6.97
CA LEU A 51 68.22 44.99 -7.69
C LEU A 51 67.15 44.63 -6.66
N ILE A 52 66.09 45.44 -6.57
CA ILE A 52 65.06 45.33 -5.53
C ILE A 52 63.69 45.10 -6.17
N HIS A 53 62.89 44.22 -5.59
CA HIS A 53 61.52 43.92 -6.03
C HIS A 53 60.72 43.47 -4.81
N GLU A 54 59.42 43.78 -4.77
CA GLU A 54 58.52 43.46 -3.65
C GLU A 54 58.60 41.97 -3.26
N ASN A 55 58.67 41.08 -4.27
CA ASN A 55 58.83 39.64 -4.07
C ASN A 55 60.17 39.20 -3.43
N ASN A 56 61.22 40.01 -3.48
CA ASN A 56 62.58 39.60 -3.10
C ASN A 56 63.05 40.22 -1.78
N LEU A 57 62.57 41.41 -1.44
CA LEU A 57 62.88 42.07 -0.18
C LEU A 57 61.84 43.13 0.16
N THR A 58 61.71 43.41 1.45
CA THR A 58 60.96 44.57 1.94
C THR A 58 61.91 45.53 2.65
N ALA A 59 61.75 46.83 2.39
CA ALA A 59 62.56 47.88 2.97
C ALA A 59 61.73 48.68 3.98
N TYR A 60 62.31 48.97 5.14
CA TYR A 60 61.65 49.73 6.20
C TYR A 60 62.57 50.84 6.70
N ALA A 61 62.00 51.93 7.21
CA ALA A 61 62.72 53.00 7.88
C ALA A 61 62.14 53.30 9.26
N TYR A 62 63.02 53.76 10.15
CA TYR A 62 62.65 54.29 11.45
C TYR A 62 63.29 55.66 11.62
N PHE A 63 62.52 56.61 12.16
CA PHE A 63 62.94 57.99 12.37
C PHE A 63 62.75 58.39 13.83
N GLU A 64 63.77 58.97 14.43
CA GLU A 64 63.74 59.45 15.82
C GLU A 64 64.26 60.88 15.90
N SER A 65 63.43 61.78 16.39
CA SER A 65 63.78 63.16 16.68
C SER A 65 64.56 63.29 17.98
N SER A 66 65.47 64.27 18.05
CA SER A 66 66.18 64.63 19.28
C SER A 66 65.28 65.03 20.45
N ASN A 67 63.99 65.34 20.22
CA ASN A 67 63.02 65.63 21.30
C ASN A 67 62.31 64.38 21.85
N GLY A 68 62.62 63.18 21.33
CA GLY A 68 61.99 61.92 21.73
C GLY A 68 60.75 61.54 20.92
N SER A 69 60.28 62.37 19.98
CA SER A 69 59.26 61.97 19.01
C SER A 69 59.86 60.98 18.01
N ALA A 70 59.19 59.86 17.79
CA ALA A 70 59.62 58.84 16.85
C ALA A 70 58.50 58.53 15.86
N SER A 71 58.87 58.09 14.66
CA SER A 71 57.94 57.45 13.74
C SER A 71 57.70 56.01 14.18
N ASP A 72 56.60 55.43 13.73
CA ASP A 72 56.51 53.97 13.67
C ASP A 72 57.53 53.43 12.65
N VAL A 73 57.68 52.10 12.58
CA VAL A 73 58.45 51.47 11.50
C VAL A 73 57.65 51.62 10.21
N ILE A 74 58.18 52.41 9.26
CA ILE A 74 57.50 52.74 8.01
C ILE A 74 58.06 51.88 6.88
N GLU A 75 57.19 51.19 6.16
CA GLU A 75 57.55 50.48 4.93
C GLU A 75 57.83 51.47 3.80
N LEU A 76 58.92 51.24 3.07
CA LEU A 76 59.37 52.10 1.98
C LEU A 76 58.85 51.58 0.64
N GLU A 77 58.27 52.47 -0.17
CA GLU A 77 57.77 52.15 -1.50
C GLU A 77 58.93 52.01 -2.50
N ILE A 78 58.91 51.00 -3.38
CA ILE A 78 59.93 50.83 -4.41
C ILE A 78 59.65 51.78 -5.58
N GLU A 79 60.51 52.79 -5.77
CA GLU A 79 60.41 53.73 -6.89
C GLU A 79 61.12 53.21 -8.15
N ASP A 80 62.30 52.60 -7.99
CA ASP A 80 63.06 52.02 -9.11
C ASP A 80 63.75 50.71 -8.69
N SER A 81 63.20 49.60 -9.19
CA SER A 81 63.69 48.25 -8.94
C SER A 81 65.09 47.97 -9.46
N PHE A 82 65.52 48.59 -10.57
CA PHE A 82 66.80 48.30 -11.20
C PHE A 82 67.94 49.13 -10.62
N ASN A 83 67.63 50.31 -10.08
CA ASN A 83 68.61 51.20 -9.47
C ASN A 83 68.57 51.18 -7.94
N GLY A 84 67.73 50.34 -7.33
CA GLY A 84 67.66 50.15 -5.89
C GLY A 84 67.08 51.34 -5.15
N ILE A 85 66.12 52.05 -5.73
CA ILE A 85 65.56 53.29 -5.15
C ILE A 85 64.25 52.98 -4.44
N VAL A 86 64.22 53.30 -3.14
CA VAL A 86 63.01 53.25 -2.30
C VAL A 86 62.67 54.64 -1.78
N THR A 87 61.39 54.90 -1.50
CA THR A 87 60.89 56.22 -1.13
C THR A 87 59.89 56.15 0.02
N VAL A 88 59.81 57.22 0.78
CA VAL A 88 58.77 57.43 1.80
C VAL A 88 58.38 58.89 1.85
N THR A 89 57.08 59.13 2.02
CA THR A 89 56.54 60.47 2.31
C THR A 89 56.36 60.59 3.81
N LEU A 90 56.99 61.59 4.43
CA LEU A 90 56.86 61.82 5.86
C LEU A 90 55.45 62.34 6.17
N ASP A 91 54.81 61.75 7.18
CA ASP A 91 53.48 62.18 7.61
C ASP A 91 53.54 63.53 8.33
N LYS A 92 52.41 64.24 8.28
CA LYS A 92 52.28 65.58 8.85
C LYS A 92 52.41 65.58 10.36
N ASP A 93 51.91 64.55 11.03
CA ASP A 93 51.85 64.49 12.48
C ASP A 93 53.27 64.33 13.07
N PHE A 94 54.12 63.53 12.44
CA PHE A 94 55.53 63.35 12.74
C PHE A 94 56.35 64.61 12.46
N LEU A 95 56.09 65.30 11.33
CA LEU A 95 56.73 66.57 11.02
C LEU A 95 56.35 67.68 12.02
N GLN A 96 55.10 67.69 12.51
CA GLN A 96 54.67 68.60 13.57
C GLN A 96 55.31 68.25 14.92
N ALA A 97 55.31 66.97 15.29
CA ALA A 97 55.92 66.51 16.53
C ALA A 97 57.44 66.76 16.57
N SER A 98 58.11 66.71 15.42
CA SER A 98 59.56 66.91 15.28
C SER A 98 59.96 68.37 15.02
N THR A 99 59.10 69.35 15.25
CA THR A 99 59.38 70.77 14.92
C THR A 99 60.64 71.31 15.62
N SER A 100 61.52 71.98 14.85
CA SER A 100 62.78 72.58 15.31
C SER A 100 63.77 71.60 15.93
N THR A 101 63.81 70.38 15.38
CA THR A 101 64.69 69.30 15.86
C THR A 101 65.51 68.67 14.75
N LYS A 102 66.53 67.91 15.16
CA LYS A 102 67.30 67.02 14.27
C LYS A 102 66.75 65.61 14.40
N VAL A 103 66.44 64.98 13.27
CA VAL A 103 65.91 63.62 13.18
C VAL A 103 67.01 62.69 12.69
N LYS A 104 67.19 61.57 13.40
CA LYS A 104 68.03 60.45 12.99
C LYS A 104 67.15 59.42 12.30
N GLY A 105 67.57 58.98 11.12
CA GLY A 105 66.89 57.93 10.36
C GLY A 105 67.81 56.74 10.13
N GLN A 106 67.22 55.55 10.08
CA GLN A 106 67.91 54.32 9.68
C GLN A 106 67.02 53.48 8.77
N VAL A 107 67.61 52.92 7.72
CA VAL A 107 66.93 52.04 6.76
C VAL A 107 67.37 50.59 6.98
N TYR A 108 66.39 49.70 6.91
CA TYR A 108 66.53 48.26 7.07
C TYR A 108 66.00 47.57 5.81
N ILE A 109 66.62 46.48 5.40
CA ILE A 109 66.03 45.56 4.43
C ILE A 109 65.89 44.18 5.05
N GLY A 110 64.75 43.55 4.86
CA GLY A 110 64.55 42.13 5.09
C GLY A 110 64.47 41.41 3.75
N VAL A 111 65.31 40.40 3.53
CA VAL A 111 65.21 39.56 2.33
C VAL A 111 64.01 38.63 2.50
N ASN A 112 63.08 38.66 1.54
CA ASN A 112 61.89 37.82 1.54
C ASN A 112 62.30 36.42 1.08
N ASN A 113 62.47 35.48 2.02
CA ASN A 113 62.80 34.11 1.69
C ASN A 113 61.58 33.25 1.41
N VAL A 114 61.83 32.16 0.68
CA VAL A 114 60.89 31.08 0.41
C VAL A 114 60.37 30.50 1.74
N GLU A 115 59.05 30.32 1.84
CA GLU A 115 58.36 29.76 3.01
C GLU A 115 59.06 28.49 3.55
N GLY A 116 59.30 28.46 4.87
CA GLY A 116 59.68 27.24 5.59
C GLY A 116 61.13 27.16 6.10
N ASN A 117 62.00 28.15 5.87
CA ASN A 117 63.37 28.15 6.42
C ASN A 117 63.76 29.49 7.09
N PRO A 118 63.44 29.69 8.39
CA PRO A 118 63.76 30.92 9.11
C PRO A 118 65.27 31.18 9.32
N GLU A 119 66.13 30.18 9.09
CA GLU A 119 67.59 30.32 9.18
C GLU A 119 68.21 31.19 8.08
N TYR A 120 67.48 31.50 7.00
CA TYR A 120 67.96 32.35 5.91
C TYR A 120 67.49 33.80 6.01
N ASN A 121 66.67 34.16 7.02
CA ASN A 121 66.15 35.52 7.16
C ASN A 121 67.28 36.51 7.41
N GLU A 122 67.77 37.11 6.34
CA GLU A 122 68.83 38.10 6.37
C GLU A 122 68.21 39.50 6.48
N VAL A 123 68.47 40.15 7.62
CA VAL A 123 68.21 41.58 7.78
C VAL A 123 69.54 42.31 7.60
N ALA A 124 69.62 43.18 6.60
CA ALA A 124 70.75 44.09 6.44
C ALA A 124 70.35 45.48 6.91
N VAL A 125 71.18 46.02 7.81
CA VAL A 125 71.00 47.36 8.38
C VAL A 125 71.87 48.34 7.61
N PHE A 126 71.26 49.38 7.05
CA PHE A 126 71.99 50.47 6.42
C PHE A 126 72.36 51.54 7.44
N ARG A 127 73.24 52.44 7.02
CA ARG A 127 73.80 53.48 7.89
C ARG A 127 72.75 54.48 8.35
N GLU A 128 72.98 55.00 9.56
CA GLU A 128 72.26 56.15 10.08
C GLU A 128 72.56 57.41 9.25
N PHE A 129 71.53 58.23 9.06
CA PHE A 129 71.61 59.56 8.47
C PHE A 129 70.80 60.54 9.31
N THR A 130 71.05 61.83 9.12
CA THR A 130 70.27 62.88 9.80
C THR A 130 69.66 63.86 8.83
N PHE A 131 68.49 64.37 9.18
CA PHE A 131 67.85 65.52 8.54
C PHE A 131 67.23 66.43 9.60
N GLU A 132 66.92 67.67 9.24
CA GLU A 132 66.36 68.67 10.17
C GLU A 132 64.90 68.99 9.83
N VAL A 133 64.06 69.18 10.85
CA VAL A 133 62.69 69.66 10.66
C VAL A 133 62.61 71.09 11.20
N ALA A 134 62.57 72.07 10.30
CA ALA A 134 62.49 73.47 10.63
C ALA A 134 61.04 73.90 10.90
N ASP A 135 60.87 74.85 11.81
CA ASP A 135 59.58 75.52 11.98
C ASP A 135 59.30 76.46 10.80
N ALA A 136 58.14 76.33 10.18
CA ALA A 136 57.73 77.22 9.11
C ALA A 136 57.58 78.66 9.64
N LEU A 137 58.05 79.66 8.88
CA LEU A 137 58.03 81.08 9.28
C LEU A 137 56.63 81.60 9.65
N ILE A 138 55.56 80.93 9.19
CA ILE A 138 54.17 81.28 9.49
C ILE A 138 53.77 81.03 10.96
N ASN A 139 54.50 80.19 11.70
CA ASN A 139 54.20 79.85 13.11
C ASN A 139 54.72 80.88 14.13
N LYS A 140 55.59 81.83 13.73
CA LYS A 140 56.12 82.88 14.63
C LYS A 140 55.17 84.07 14.85
N ILE A 141 53.92 84.00 14.38
CA ILE A 141 52.90 85.05 14.58
C ILE A 141 51.86 84.55 15.60
N SER A 142 51.92 85.06 16.83
CA SER A 142 51.08 84.62 17.97
C SER A 142 49.63 85.16 17.93
N SER A 143 48.81 84.62 17.01
CA SER A 143 47.34 84.84 16.97
C SER A 143 46.55 83.57 16.64
N PHE A 144 47.23 82.44 16.37
CA PHE A 144 46.65 81.31 15.66
C PHE A 144 45.90 80.30 16.55
N THR A 145 46.22 80.16 17.84
CA THR A 145 45.52 79.22 18.74
C THR A 145 44.02 79.53 18.86
N LYS A 146 43.62 80.81 18.75
CA LYS A 146 42.20 81.20 18.69
C LYS A 146 41.55 80.81 17.35
N ILE A 147 42.29 80.85 16.23
CA ILE A 147 41.79 80.49 14.90
C ILE A 147 41.66 78.96 14.75
N GLU A 148 42.57 78.20 15.34
CA GLU A 148 42.52 76.74 15.37
C GLU A 148 41.33 76.21 16.19
N GLN A 149 41.10 76.74 17.40
CA GLN A 149 39.89 76.43 18.18
C GLN A 149 38.61 76.85 17.45
N ILE A 150 38.58 78.02 16.80
CA ILE A 150 37.43 78.46 15.99
C ILE A 150 37.19 77.50 14.81
N ARG A 151 38.25 76.99 14.17
CA ARG A 151 38.16 76.00 13.08
C ARG A 151 37.64 74.65 13.58
N MET A 152 38.08 74.17 14.75
CA MET A 152 37.54 72.95 15.37
C MET A 152 36.07 73.08 15.74
N PHE A 153 35.65 74.20 16.35
CA PHE A 153 34.24 74.47 16.64
C PHE A 153 33.40 74.60 15.37
N SER A 154 33.95 75.20 14.31
CA SER A 154 33.29 75.28 13.01
C SER A 154 33.11 73.89 12.38
N GLN A 155 34.12 73.01 12.45
CA GLN A 155 34.01 71.62 12.00
C GLN A 155 33.01 70.81 12.83
N LEU A 156 32.99 70.99 14.16
CA LEU A 156 32.00 70.35 15.04
C LEU A 156 30.58 70.82 14.69
N LYS A 157 30.39 72.12 14.48
CA LYS A 157 29.11 72.70 14.07
C LYS A 157 28.64 72.10 12.74
N MET A 158 29.51 72.05 11.72
CA MET A 158 29.18 71.42 10.43
C MET A 158 28.81 69.94 10.58
N LYS A 159 29.52 69.17 11.42
CA LYS A 159 29.19 67.77 11.68
C LYS A 159 27.86 67.59 12.41
N ILE A 160 27.53 68.47 13.37
CA ILE A 160 26.25 68.44 14.07
C ILE A 160 25.12 68.80 13.11
N GLU A 161 25.28 69.86 12.30
CA GLU A 161 24.29 70.27 11.29
C GLU A 161 24.05 69.17 10.26
N GLN A 162 25.11 68.48 9.80
CA GLN A 162 24.97 67.33 8.91
C GLN A 162 24.22 66.18 9.59
N LYS A 163 24.59 65.81 10.82
CA LYS A 163 23.89 64.74 11.55
C LYS A 163 22.42 65.06 11.82
N VAL A 164 22.09 66.33 12.11
CA VAL A 164 20.69 66.75 12.28
C VAL A 164 19.92 66.59 10.97
N LYS A 165 20.50 66.99 9.83
CA LYS A 165 19.90 66.74 8.51
C LYS A 165 19.71 65.25 8.22
N ASP A 166 20.72 64.43 8.49
CA ASP A 166 20.63 62.98 8.30
C ASP A 166 19.51 62.36 9.16
N ILE A 167 19.32 62.86 10.40
CA ILE A 167 18.23 62.45 11.29
C ILE A 167 16.87 62.94 10.78
N GLU A 168 16.77 64.19 10.32
CA GLU A 168 15.53 64.75 9.75
C GLU A 168 15.10 63.97 8.50
N GLU A 169 16.04 63.62 7.62
CA GLU A 169 15.80 62.75 6.46
C GLU A 169 15.36 61.34 6.87
N ALA A 170 16.03 60.73 7.87
CA ALA A 170 15.64 59.41 8.38
C ALA A 170 14.24 59.42 9.03
N ILE A 171 13.87 60.49 9.75
CA ILE A 171 12.54 60.68 10.33
C ILE A 171 11.49 60.90 9.24
N ALA A 172 11.80 61.68 8.21
CA ALA A 172 10.92 61.88 7.06
C ALA A 172 10.61 60.55 6.36
N ASN A 173 11.63 59.71 6.16
CA ASN A 173 11.48 58.36 5.62
C ASN A 173 10.84 57.37 6.61
N GLY A 174 10.76 57.70 7.91
CA GLY A 174 10.11 56.87 8.94
C GLY A 174 8.63 56.61 8.69
N ALA A 175 7.92 57.58 8.11
CA ALA A 175 6.53 57.42 7.69
C ALA A 175 6.38 56.40 6.55
N ASP A 176 7.34 56.38 5.63
CA ASP A 176 7.37 55.46 4.48
C ASP A 176 7.63 54.02 4.93
N TYR A 177 8.55 53.80 5.88
CA TYR A 177 8.77 52.46 6.46
C TYR A 177 7.50 51.92 7.15
N VAL A 178 6.74 52.77 7.85
CA VAL A 178 5.46 52.35 8.46
C VAL A 178 4.41 52.05 7.39
N ALA A 179 4.38 52.79 6.29
CA ALA A 179 3.50 52.51 5.17
C ALA A 179 3.86 51.17 4.49
N GLU A 180 5.15 50.91 4.26
CA GLU A 180 5.65 49.64 3.69
C GLU A 180 5.31 48.46 4.61
N MET A 181 5.53 48.58 5.92
CA MET A 181 5.13 47.54 6.88
C MET A 181 3.63 47.25 6.85
N LYS A 182 2.78 48.28 6.72
CA LYS A 182 1.34 48.09 6.56
C LYS A 182 0.98 47.42 5.24
N SER A 183 1.67 47.76 4.15
CA SER A 183 1.49 47.11 2.83
C SER A 183 1.83 45.63 2.92
N VAL A 184 3.02 45.30 3.43
CA VAL A 184 3.47 43.91 3.60
C VAL A 184 2.53 43.12 4.51
N LEU A 185 2.04 43.73 5.60
CA LEU A 185 1.04 43.10 6.46
C LEU A 185 -0.27 42.83 5.72
N GLN A 186 -0.76 43.79 4.94
CA GLN A 186 -1.98 43.66 4.15
C GLN A 186 -1.84 42.56 3.08
N GLU A 187 -0.74 42.57 2.32
CA GLU A 187 -0.41 41.54 1.34
C GLU A 187 -0.29 40.15 1.98
N GLY A 188 0.30 40.07 3.18
CA GLY A 188 0.39 38.84 3.96
C GLY A 188 -0.99 38.31 4.38
N ILE A 189 -1.89 39.20 4.83
CA ILE A 189 -3.27 38.85 5.18
C ILE A 189 -4.04 38.38 3.94
N GLU A 190 -3.91 39.07 2.82
CA GLU A 190 -4.56 38.71 1.55
C GLU A 190 -4.07 37.36 1.04
N THR A 191 -2.77 37.11 1.10
CA THR A 191 -2.16 35.83 0.73
C THR A 191 -2.66 34.69 1.62
N LEU A 192 -2.71 34.90 2.94
CA LEU A 192 -3.24 33.91 3.88
C LEU A 192 -4.72 33.61 3.63
N ASN A 193 -5.53 34.64 3.36
CA ASN A 193 -6.94 34.47 3.03
C ASN A 193 -7.13 33.71 1.71
N ALA A 194 -6.30 33.99 0.70
CA ALA A 194 -6.31 33.25 -0.57
C ALA A 194 -5.99 31.77 -0.33
N ILE A 195 -4.91 31.46 0.38
CA ILE A 195 -4.52 30.08 0.72
C ILE A 195 -5.64 29.35 1.47
N VAL A 196 -6.28 30.01 2.43
CA VAL A 196 -7.40 29.41 3.19
C VAL A 196 -8.61 29.16 2.30
N ASN A 197 -8.95 30.08 1.41
CA ASN A 197 -10.08 29.93 0.48
C ASN A 197 -9.83 28.82 -0.54
N ASP A 198 -8.63 28.78 -1.11
CA ASP A 198 -8.22 27.74 -2.06
C ASP A 198 -8.23 26.37 -1.39
N GLY A 199 -7.63 26.25 -0.20
CA GLY A 199 -7.65 25.01 0.58
C GLY A 199 -9.08 24.54 0.92
N LYS A 200 -9.98 25.48 1.25
CA LYS A 200 -11.40 25.15 1.48
C LYS A 200 -12.09 24.66 0.20
N SER A 201 -11.80 25.29 -0.94
CA SER A 201 -12.33 24.90 -2.25
C SER A 201 -11.85 23.51 -2.67
N ASP A 202 -10.56 23.22 -2.51
CA ASP A 202 -9.95 21.93 -2.82
C ASP A 202 -10.54 20.82 -1.95
N ILE A 203 -10.64 21.05 -0.63
CA ILE A 203 -11.27 20.11 0.30
C ILE A 203 -12.74 19.85 -0.11
N GLN A 204 -13.49 20.89 -0.44
CA GLN A 204 -14.89 20.75 -0.86
C GLN A 204 -15.02 19.97 -2.17
N THR A 205 -14.09 20.17 -3.10
CA THR A 205 -14.00 19.44 -4.37
C THR A 205 -13.70 17.97 -4.12
N TYR A 206 -12.72 17.64 -3.29
CA TYR A 206 -12.40 16.26 -2.90
C TYR A 206 -13.57 15.58 -2.20
N ILE A 207 -14.26 16.27 -1.28
CA ILE A 207 -15.46 15.75 -0.61
C ILE A 207 -16.56 15.43 -1.63
N THR A 208 -16.77 16.33 -2.59
CA THR A 208 -17.81 16.16 -3.62
C THR A 208 -17.49 14.97 -4.52
N GLN A 209 -16.24 14.89 -5.00
CA GLN A 209 -15.78 13.78 -5.82
C GLN A 209 -15.89 12.44 -5.09
N ALA A 210 -15.44 12.38 -3.83
CA ALA A 210 -15.54 11.17 -3.00
C ALA A 210 -16.99 10.71 -2.80
N LYS A 211 -17.93 11.66 -2.58
CA LYS A 211 -19.37 11.34 -2.49
C LYS A 211 -19.91 10.78 -3.80
N THR A 212 -19.53 11.34 -4.94
CA THR A 212 -19.93 10.85 -6.26
C THR A 212 -19.41 9.44 -6.51
N ASP A 213 -18.14 9.19 -6.21
CA ASP A 213 -17.52 7.87 -6.44
C ASP A 213 -18.09 6.81 -5.51
N LEU A 214 -18.34 7.14 -4.23
CA LEU A 214 -19.05 6.25 -3.30
C LEU A 214 -20.48 5.94 -3.76
N THR A 215 -21.19 6.93 -4.31
CA THR A 215 -22.54 6.72 -4.84
C THR A 215 -22.52 5.78 -6.04
N LYS A 216 -21.60 5.99 -6.99
CA LYS A 216 -21.41 5.08 -8.14
C LYS A 216 -21.06 3.67 -7.70
N LEU A 217 -20.15 3.52 -6.74
CA LEU A 217 -19.76 2.22 -6.20
C LEU A 217 -20.95 1.50 -5.56
N LYS A 218 -21.74 2.21 -4.75
CA LYS A 218 -22.96 1.69 -4.13
C LYS A 218 -23.97 1.24 -5.18
N ASP A 219 -24.22 2.05 -6.20
CA ASP A 219 -25.21 1.77 -7.23
C ASP A 219 -24.80 0.55 -8.08
N ASN A 220 -23.53 0.47 -8.46
CA ASN A 220 -22.97 -0.69 -9.15
C ASN A 220 -23.08 -1.96 -8.31
N ALA A 221 -22.65 -1.91 -7.03
CA ALA A 221 -22.77 -3.05 -6.13
C ALA A 221 -24.23 -3.51 -5.96
N THR A 222 -25.17 -2.57 -5.83
CA THR A 222 -26.59 -2.87 -5.71
C THR A 222 -27.13 -3.54 -6.98
N LYS A 223 -26.72 -3.04 -8.15
CA LYS A 223 -27.09 -3.62 -9.44
C LYS A 223 -26.55 -5.06 -9.57
N ASP A 224 -25.27 -5.26 -9.28
CA ASP A 224 -24.63 -6.57 -9.40
C ASP A 224 -25.24 -7.61 -8.44
N ILE A 225 -25.54 -7.20 -7.20
CA ILE A 225 -26.25 -8.03 -6.22
C ILE A 225 -27.64 -8.39 -6.74
N THR A 226 -28.39 -7.42 -7.25
CA THR A 226 -29.76 -7.63 -7.74
C THR A 226 -29.76 -8.55 -8.95
N THR A 227 -28.85 -8.36 -9.90
CA THR A 227 -28.69 -9.22 -11.08
C THR A 227 -28.31 -10.64 -10.67
N THR A 228 -27.34 -10.80 -9.77
CA THR A 228 -26.91 -12.11 -9.28
C THR A 228 -28.05 -12.84 -8.56
N ALA A 229 -28.78 -12.13 -7.70
CA ALA A 229 -29.93 -12.68 -6.97
C ALA A 229 -31.05 -13.13 -7.92
N ASN A 230 -31.37 -12.32 -8.93
CA ASN A 230 -32.37 -12.66 -9.93
C ASN A 230 -31.95 -13.86 -10.78
N ASN A 231 -30.69 -13.91 -11.23
CA ASN A 231 -30.18 -15.05 -11.99
C ASN A 231 -30.20 -16.34 -11.17
N ALA A 232 -29.80 -16.28 -9.90
CA ALA A 232 -29.87 -17.42 -8.99
C ALA A 232 -31.31 -17.89 -8.77
N LYS A 233 -32.25 -16.94 -8.57
CA LYS A 233 -33.67 -17.23 -8.43
C LYS A 233 -34.22 -17.94 -9.68
N SER A 234 -33.97 -17.39 -10.87
CA SER A 234 -34.39 -17.99 -12.13
C SER A 234 -33.81 -19.39 -12.32
N SER A 235 -32.51 -19.58 -12.10
CA SER A 235 -31.86 -20.90 -12.24
C SER A 235 -32.46 -21.95 -11.30
N VAL A 236 -32.77 -21.59 -10.05
CA VAL A 236 -33.45 -22.49 -9.09
C VAL A 236 -34.88 -22.77 -9.55
N GLN A 237 -35.63 -21.76 -10.00
CA GLN A 237 -37.00 -21.94 -10.49
C GLN A 237 -37.05 -22.84 -11.73
N ASP A 238 -36.12 -22.67 -12.67
CA ASP A 238 -36.02 -23.47 -13.88
C ASP A 238 -35.70 -24.92 -13.53
N THR A 239 -34.69 -25.14 -12.67
CA THR A 239 -34.31 -26.48 -12.20
C THR A 239 -35.47 -27.17 -11.49
N ALA A 240 -36.17 -26.45 -10.61
CA ALA A 240 -37.33 -26.99 -9.90
C ALA A 240 -38.48 -27.33 -10.87
N SER A 241 -38.75 -26.46 -11.85
CA SER A 241 -39.78 -26.68 -12.85
C SER A 241 -39.46 -27.90 -13.73
N THR A 242 -38.20 -28.06 -14.16
CA THR A 242 -37.74 -29.23 -14.91
C THR A 242 -37.88 -30.52 -14.09
N ALA A 243 -37.52 -30.50 -12.81
CA ALA A 243 -37.66 -31.65 -11.92
C ALA A 243 -39.13 -32.04 -11.72
N VAL A 244 -40.00 -31.07 -11.44
CA VAL A 244 -41.45 -31.30 -11.28
C VAL A 244 -42.06 -31.85 -12.56
N ASN A 245 -41.73 -31.29 -13.73
CA ASN A 245 -42.23 -31.79 -15.01
C ASN A 245 -41.76 -33.23 -15.27
N SER A 246 -40.51 -33.55 -14.95
CA SER A 246 -39.98 -34.91 -15.09
C SER A 246 -40.69 -35.92 -14.18
N ILE A 247 -40.96 -35.53 -12.93
CA ILE A 247 -41.70 -36.35 -11.97
C ILE A 247 -43.14 -36.58 -12.47
N ASN A 248 -43.83 -35.52 -12.90
CA ASN A 248 -45.20 -35.61 -13.39
C ASN A 248 -45.30 -36.51 -14.63
N ASN A 249 -44.37 -36.36 -15.59
CA ASN A 249 -44.31 -37.23 -16.76
C ASN A 249 -44.11 -38.70 -16.34
N LYS A 250 -43.19 -38.97 -15.41
CA LYS A 250 -42.95 -40.34 -14.95
C LYS A 250 -44.12 -40.92 -14.17
N ALA A 251 -44.79 -40.11 -13.36
CA ALA A 251 -45.98 -40.52 -12.62
C ALA A 251 -47.13 -40.87 -13.59
N ASN A 252 -47.31 -40.10 -14.66
CA ASN A 252 -48.29 -40.40 -15.70
C ASN A 252 -47.96 -41.71 -16.43
N GLU A 253 -46.71 -41.91 -16.86
CA GLU A 253 -46.26 -43.16 -17.49
C GLU A 253 -46.51 -44.39 -16.59
N VAL A 254 -46.19 -44.28 -15.30
CA VAL A 254 -46.40 -45.36 -14.33
C VAL A 254 -47.89 -45.62 -14.12
N THR A 255 -48.69 -44.55 -14.03
CA THR A 255 -50.15 -44.68 -13.87
C THR A 255 -50.77 -45.37 -15.07
N GLU A 256 -50.39 -44.98 -16.29
CA GLU A 256 -50.83 -45.64 -17.52
C GLU A 256 -50.40 -47.11 -17.53
N HIS A 257 -49.15 -47.41 -17.21
CA HIS A 257 -48.65 -48.79 -17.17
C HIS A 257 -49.41 -49.67 -16.18
N VAL A 258 -49.66 -49.18 -14.96
CA VAL A 258 -50.42 -49.90 -13.94
C VAL A 258 -51.86 -50.11 -14.40
N ASN A 259 -52.50 -49.08 -14.95
CA ASN A 259 -53.86 -49.19 -15.49
C ASN A 259 -53.92 -50.25 -16.60
N THR A 260 -52.97 -50.25 -17.54
CA THR A 260 -52.87 -51.27 -18.58
C THR A 260 -52.71 -52.67 -17.97
N LYS A 261 -51.83 -52.85 -16.98
CA LYS A 261 -51.63 -54.16 -16.33
C LYS A 261 -52.82 -54.64 -15.54
N VAL A 262 -53.56 -53.73 -14.89
CA VAL A 262 -54.82 -54.06 -14.21
C VAL A 262 -55.87 -54.50 -15.23
N THR A 263 -55.99 -53.80 -16.36
CA THR A 263 -56.90 -54.21 -17.45
C THR A 263 -56.51 -55.57 -18.02
N GLU A 264 -55.24 -55.80 -18.33
CA GLU A 264 -54.75 -57.11 -18.79
C GLU A 264 -55.02 -58.23 -17.78
N PHE A 265 -54.79 -57.97 -16.49
CA PHE A 265 -55.07 -58.92 -15.42
C PHE A 265 -56.56 -59.27 -15.36
N ASN A 266 -57.44 -58.27 -15.34
CA ASN A 266 -58.89 -58.47 -15.31
C ASN A 266 -59.36 -59.27 -16.54
N GLN A 267 -58.88 -58.92 -17.74
CA GLN A 267 -59.19 -59.68 -18.96
C GLN A 267 -58.69 -61.13 -18.87
N THR A 268 -57.49 -61.35 -18.35
CA THR A 268 -56.93 -62.70 -18.15
C THR A 268 -57.79 -63.52 -17.17
N VAL A 269 -58.32 -62.89 -16.12
CA VAL A 269 -59.22 -63.54 -15.15
C VAL A 269 -60.54 -63.93 -15.81
N GLU A 270 -61.13 -63.04 -16.61
CA GLU A 270 -62.35 -63.30 -17.37
C GLU A 270 -62.14 -64.41 -18.43
N ASP A 271 -61.05 -64.35 -19.20
CA ASP A 271 -60.76 -65.26 -20.32
C ASP A 271 -60.43 -66.69 -19.86
N ASN A 272 -59.64 -66.84 -18.79
CA ASN A 272 -59.19 -68.16 -18.32
C ASN A 272 -60.22 -68.88 -17.45
N GLY A 273 -61.37 -68.28 -17.19
CA GLY A 273 -62.47 -68.91 -16.47
C GLY A 273 -62.06 -69.42 -15.09
N PHE A 274 -61.23 -68.66 -14.35
CA PHE A 274 -60.91 -69.01 -12.96
C PHE A 274 -62.23 -69.15 -12.20
N LEU A 275 -62.53 -70.37 -11.73
CA LEU A 275 -63.75 -70.65 -11.00
C LEU A 275 -63.76 -69.78 -9.74
N THR A 276 -64.77 -68.91 -9.63
CA THR A 276 -65.07 -68.31 -8.33
C THR A 276 -65.42 -69.43 -7.36
N HIS A 277 -65.22 -69.19 -6.06
CA HIS A 277 -65.56 -70.19 -5.04
C HIS A 277 -67.01 -70.69 -5.17
N ASP A 278 -67.92 -69.77 -5.50
CA ASP A 278 -69.33 -70.07 -5.73
C ASP A 278 -69.54 -70.94 -6.96
N LYS A 279 -68.86 -70.63 -8.08
CA LYS A 279 -69.00 -71.40 -9.31
C LYS A 279 -68.42 -72.80 -9.20
N LEU A 280 -67.28 -72.94 -8.51
CA LEU A 280 -66.69 -74.24 -8.19
C LEU A 280 -67.65 -75.09 -7.35
N THR A 281 -68.29 -74.49 -6.36
CA THR A 281 -69.25 -75.18 -5.47
C THR A 281 -70.49 -75.63 -6.23
N GLU A 282 -71.03 -74.77 -7.11
CA GLU A 282 -72.16 -75.12 -7.98
C GLU A 282 -71.82 -76.28 -8.92
N ASP A 283 -70.67 -76.21 -9.59
CA ASP A 283 -70.25 -77.23 -10.56
C ASP A 283 -69.99 -78.59 -9.86
N LEU A 284 -69.42 -78.59 -8.65
CA LEU A 284 -69.25 -79.78 -7.83
C LEU A 284 -70.58 -80.38 -7.35
N ALA A 285 -71.54 -79.53 -6.95
CA ALA A 285 -72.84 -80.00 -6.48
C ALA A 285 -73.70 -80.62 -7.60
N THR A 286 -73.51 -80.18 -8.84
CA THR A 286 -74.24 -80.70 -10.01
C THR A 286 -73.62 -81.96 -10.62
N LEU A 287 -72.38 -82.31 -10.24
CA LEU A 287 -71.68 -83.49 -10.71
C LEU A 287 -72.25 -84.79 -10.09
N ASN A 288 -72.94 -85.58 -10.91
CA ASN A 288 -73.35 -86.96 -10.56
C ASN A 288 -72.15 -87.94 -10.66
N TRP A 289 -71.24 -87.86 -9.69
CA TRP A 289 -70.01 -88.65 -9.68
C TRP A 289 -70.23 -90.17 -9.57
N GLN A 290 -71.32 -90.61 -8.93
CA GLN A 290 -71.76 -92.01 -8.93
C GLN A 290 -72.88 -92.21 -9.95
N LYS A 291 -72.54 -92.72 -11.15
CA LYS A 291 -73.50 -92.92 -12.26
C LYS A 291 -74.65 -93.89 -11.94
N TYR A 292 -74.39 -94.88 -11.08
CA TYR A 292 -75.39 -95.85 -10.63
C TYR A 292 -75.27 -96.05 -9.12
N LYS A 293 -76.33 -95.74 -8.38
CA LYS A 293 -76.34 -95.84 -6.91
C LYS A 293 -76.52 -97.31 -6.49
N MET A 294 -75.59 -97.82 -5.69
CA MET A 294 -75.69 -99.16 -5.08
C MET A 294 -76.39 -99.14 -3.71
N THR A 295 -76.54 -97.95 -3.12
CA THR A 295 -77.15 -97.67 -1.81
C THR A 295 -78.04 -96.45 -1.90
N ASN A 296 -78.76 -96.13 -0.83
CA ASN A 296 -79.36 -94.81 -0.64
C ASN A 296 -78.28 -93.74 -0.41
N ASP A 297 -78.67 -92.47 -0.51
CA ASP A 297 -77.77 -91.30 -0.33
C ASP A 297 -77.21 -91.17 1.09
N ASP A 298 -77.84 -91.81 2.08
CA ASP A 298 -77.36 -91.90 3.46
C ASP A 298 -76.42 -93.09 3.71
N GLY A 299 -76.01 -93.78 2.65
CA GLY A 299 -75.15 -94.96 2.69
C GLY A 299 -75.84 -96.26 3.12
N LYS A 300 -77.15 -96.24 3.39
CA LYS A 300 -77.89 -97.45 3.75
C LYS A 300 -78.22 -98.29 2.52
N SER A 301 -78.17 -99.61 2.66
CA SER A 301 -78.72 -100.54 1.67
C SER A 301 -80.21 -100.27 1.41
N HIS A 302 -80.67 -100.53 0.20
CA HIS A 302 -82.08 -100.42 -0.16
C HIS A 302 -82.91 -101.43 0.64
N LYS A 303 -84.00 -100.99 1.28
CA LYS A 303 -84.87 -101.91 2.02
C LYS A 303 -85.78 -102.66 1.05
N LEU A 304 -85.69 -103.99 1.03
CA LEU A 304 -86.49 -104.85 0.16
C LEU A 304 -87.48 -105.65 1.02
N VAL A 305 -88.72 -105.18 1.09
CA VAL A 305 -89.81 -105.81 1.85
C VAL A 305 -90.47 -106.88 0.99
N ASN A 306 -90.91 -107.99 1.60
CA ASN A 306 -91.54 -109.13 0.92
C ASN A 306 -90.66 -109.70 -0.21
N ALA A 307 -89.36 -109.85 0.04
CA ALA A 307 -88.44 -110.41 -0.95
C ALA A 307 -88.66 -111.92 -1.10
N GLU A 308 -88.95 -112.38 -2.33
CA GLU A 308 -89.19 -113.79 -2.66
C GLU A 308 -87.91 -114.43 -3.22
N LEU A 309 -87.02 -114.92 -2.35
CA LEU A 309 -85.68 -115.37 -2.76
C LEU A 309 -85.68 -116.75 -3.43
N ASP A 310 -86.74 -117.52 -3.27
CA ASP A 310 -86.99 -118.76 -4.01
C ASP A 310 -87.55 -118.49 -5.42
N ASN A 311 -88.28 -117.39 -5.63
CA ASN A 311 -88.88 -117.01 -6.92
C ASN A 311 -87.81 -116.53 -7.95
N PRO A 312 -87.58 -117.28 -9.05
CA PRO A 312 -86.62 -116.89 -10.07
C PRO A 312 -86.98 -115.57 -10.77
N ASP A 313 -88.27 -115.32 -11.04
CA ASP A 313 -88.71 -114.11 -11.75
C ASP A 313 -88.50 -112.85 -10.90
N PHE A 314 -88.66 -112.97 -9.57
CA PHE A 314 -88.36 -111.89 -8.64
C PHE A 314 -86.87 -111.52 -8.70
N LEU A 315 -85.98 -112.51 -8.65
CA LEU A 315 -84.54 -112.30 -8.66
C LEU A 315 -84.03 -111.79 -10.01
N SER A 316 -84.56 -112.29 -11.13
CA SER A 316 -84.21 -111.82 -12.48
C SER A 316 -84.62 -110.36 -12.72
N ASN A 317 -85.72 -109.90 -12.11
CA ASN A 317 -86.17 -108.50 -12.21
C ASN A 317 -85.54 -107.56 -11.16
N LEU A 318 -84.86 -108.11 -10.15
CA LEU A 318 -84.19 -107.29 -9.13
C LEU A 318 -83.01 -106.53 -9.76
N LYS A 319 -82.96 -105.22 -9.53
CA LYS A 319 -81.91 -104.35 -10.06
C LYS A 319 -80.58 -104.57 -9.32
N THR A 320 -79.48 -104.20 -9.96
CA THR A 320 -78.16 -104.14 -9.33
C THR A 320 -78.21 -103.24 -8.10
N GLY A 321 -77.55 -103.64 -7.02
CA GLY A 321 -77.52 -102.84 -5.79
C GLY A 321 -77.34 -103.69 -4.53
N PHE A 322 -77.23 -102.99 -3.40
CA PHE A 322 -77.16 -103.59 -2.08
C PHE A 322 -78.50 -103.43 -1.38
N TYR A 323 -79.11 -104.56 -1.00
CA TYR A 323 -80.42 -104.59 -0.38
C TYR A 323 -80.36 -105.20 1.02
N TYR A 324 -81.27 -104.77 1.88
CA TYR A 324 -81.56 -105.43 3.15
C TYR A 324 -82.98 -105.99 3.13
N CYS A 325 -83.08 -107.29 3.39
CA CYS A 325 -84.32 -108.07 3.40
C CYS A 325 -84.65 -108.46 4.85
N PRO A 326 -85.59 -107.77 5.52
CA PRO A 326 -85.90 -108.03 6.93
C PRO A 326 -86.70 -109.31 7.15
N SER A 327 -87.54 -109.71 6.18
CA SER A 327 -88.38 -110.93 6.26
C SER A 327 -88.58 -111.54 4.88
N PRO A 328 -87.51 -112.07 4.24
CA PRO A 328 -87.62 -112.71 2.94
C PRO A 328 -88.33 -114.07 3.04
N THR A 329 -89.13 -114.42 2.03
CA THR A 329 -89.63 -115.78 1.81
C THR A 329 -88.61 -116.57 0.97
N GLY A 330 -88.53 -117.88 1.20
CA GLY A 330 -87.60 -118.75 0.45
C GLY A 330 -86.11 -118.45 0.70
N SER A 331 -85.79 -117.77 1.81
CA SER A 331 -84.40 -117.45 2.12
C SER A 331 -83.62 -118.68 2.60
N PRO A 332 -82.33 -118.79 2.25
CA PRO A 332 -81.47 -119.78 2.86
C PRO A 332 -81.51 -119.68 4.40
N LEU A 333 -81.89 -120.78 5.05
CA LEU A 333 -82.01 -120.90 6.52
C LEU A 333 -83.14 -120.09 7.17
N ASP A 334 -84.11 -119.59 6.39
CA ASP A 334 -85.27 -118.82 6.88
C ASP A 334 -84.87 -117.61 7.74
N LYS A 335 -83.87 -116.85 7.28
CA LYS A 335 -83.31 -115.68 7.98
C LYS A 335 -83.48 -114.40 7.19
N SER A 336 -83.51 -113.28 7.91
CA SER A 336 -83.25 -111.96 7.33
C SER A 336 -81.80 -111.85 6.87
N GLY A 337 -81.52 -110.95 5.93
CA GLY A 337 -80.16 -110.80 5.42
C GLY A 337 -80.00 -109.70 4.38
N PHE A 338 -78.79 -109.59 3.86
CA PHE A 338 -78.43 -108.63 2.83
C PHE A 338 -78.34 -109.33 1.48
N LEU A 339 -78.77 -108.63 0.43
CA LEU A 339 -78.54 -109.04 -0.95
C LEU A 339 -77.50 -108.12 -1.60
N GLU A 340 -76.58 -108.72 -2.34
CA GLU A 340 -75.73 -108.00 -3.28
C GLU A 340 -76.06 -108.53 -4.67
N VAL A 341 -76.55 -107.64 -5.53
CA VAL A 341 -76.96 -107.98 -6.89
C VAL A 341 -75.95 -107.40 -7.85
N TYR A 342 -75.32 -108.26 -8.63
CA TYR A 342 -74.43 -107.91 -9.72
C TYR A 342 -75.00 -108.43 -11.03
N GLU A 343 -74.91 -107.63 -12.08
CA GLU A 343 -75.34 -107.98 -13.41
C GLU A 343 -74.19 -107.80 -14.38
N TYR A 344 -73.91 -108.82 -15.19
CA TYR A 344 -72.92 -108.78 -16.25
C TYR A 344 -73.59 -108.93 -17.61
N GLY A 345 -73.48 -107.86 -18.41
CA GLY A 345 -73.96 -107.74 -19.80
C GLY A 345 -75.47 -107.85 -19.95
N ASN A 346 -76.20 -106.75 -20.22
CA ASN A 346 -77.64 -106.69 -20.55
C ASN A 346 -78.50 -107.92 -20.15
N ASN A 347 -78.61 -108.22 -18.86
CA ASN A 347 -79.34 -109.36 -18.29
C ASN A 347 -78.88 -110.78 -18.73
N ILE A 348 -77.62 -110.96 -19.14
CA ILE A 348 -77.07 -112.26 -19.57
C ILE A 348 -76.69 -113.11 -18.35
N VAL A 349 -76.04 -112.52 -17.35
CA VAL A 349 -75.72 -113.20 -16.09
C VAL A 349 -76.04 -112.29 -14.91
N LYS A 350 -76.92 -112.74 -14.01
CA LYS A 350 -77.19 -112.07 -12.75
C LYS A 350 -76.71 -112.92 -11.58
N HIS A 351 -75.84 -112.35 -10.75
CA HIS A 351 -75.42 -112.94 -9.50
C HIS A 351 -76.14 -112.27 -8.34
N VAL A 352 -76.92 -113.05 -7.60
CA VAL A 352 -77.54 -112.61 -6.36
C VAL A 352 -76.85 -113.32 -5.21
N PHE A 353 -76.12 -112.57 -4.40
CA PHE A 353 -75.52 -113.04 -3.16
C PHE A 353 -76.44 -112.72 -2.00
N PHE A 354 -76.85 -113.74 -1.24
CA PHE A 354 -77.55 -113.57 0.02
C PHE A 354 -76.62 -113.85 1.20
N ARG A 355 -76.53 -112.89 2.12
CA ARG A 355 -75.80 -113.01 3.38
C ARG A 355 -76.79 -112.93 4.54
N PRO A 356 -77.05 -114.02 5.29
CA PRO A 356 -77.92 -113.94 6.45
C PRO A 356 -77.34 -112.94 7.47
N PHE A 357 -78.23 -112.22 8.15
CA PHE A 357 -77.87 -111.08 8.99
C PHE A 357 -76.84 -111.39 10.08
N ASN A 358 -76.84 -112.61 10.63
CA ASN A 358 -76.04 -113.00 11.78
C ASN A 358 -75.23 -114.29 11.56
N LEU A 359 -74.98 -114.69 10.31
CA LEU A 359 -74.23 -115.91 10.01
C LEU A 359 -73.06 -115.61 9.09
N ASN A 360 -71.93 -116.28 9.32
CA ASN A 360 -70.78 -116.23 8.42
C ASN A 360 -70.95 -117.21 7.24
N ARG A 361 -72.00 -116.99 6.44
CA ARG A 361 -72.31 -117.78 5.24
C ARG A 361 -72.78 -116.86 4.13
N ILE A 362 -72.43 -117.20 2.90
CA ILE A 362 -72.91 -116.51 1.70
C ILE A 362 -73.52 -117.57 0.80
N PHE A 363 -74.73 -117.28 0.32
CA PHE A 363 -75.43 -118.11 -0.64
C PHE A 363 -75.47 -117.36 -1.96
N MET A 364 -75.16 -118.04 -3.05
CA MET A 364 -75.21 -117.46 -4.38
C MET A 364 -76.32 -118.14 -5.16
N LYS A 365 -77.13 -117.34 -5.84
CA LYS A 365 -78.05 -117.80 -6.87
C LYS A 365 -77.72 -117.08 -8.17
N ASN A 366 -77.64 -117.86 -9.24
CA ASN A 366 -77.45 -117.34 -10.58
C ASN A 366 -78.83 -117.32 -11.25
N CYS A 367 -79.15 -116.20 -11.87
CA CYS A 367 -80.42 -115.96 -12.54
C CYS A 367 -80.19 -115.49 -13.97
#